data_AF-A0A9D4JE63-F1
#
_entry.id   AF-A0A9D4JE63-F1
#
_cell.length_a   1.000
_cell.length_b   1.000
_cell.length_c   1.000
_cell.angle_alpha   90.00
_cell.angle_beta   90.00
_cell.angle_gamma   90.00
#
_symmetry.space_group_name_H-M   'P 1'
#
loop_
_entity.id
_entity.type
_entity.pdbx_description
1 polymer ?
#
loop_
_entity_poly.entity_id
_entity_poly.type
_entity_poly.pdbx_seq_one_letter_code
_entity_poly.pdbx_strand_id
1 'polypeptide(L)'
;MLWSCLASMSAYAKELNTAEVAYAAIQEADKVQFILNIKDIPVKDARNAEMALLCGNPQDAEAILLQAGLTFRAIMLNIQLYNRDRALELAVKHKTHVDTVLGYRQKCMDQYGKSETNKRVLQYKEGIEIDWEKIEAKIEMQYQKERERPDRPVSTATTASHAPSGPGGHRPAVKTGS
;
A
#
# COMPACT_ATOMS: atom_id res chain seq x y z
N MET A 1 -6.87 -23.33 15.87
CA MET A 1 -5.58 -22.68 16.22
C MET A 1 -4.56 -22.71 15.07
N LEU A 2 -4.28 -23.85 14.42
CA LEU A 2 -3.31 -23.90 13.31
C LEU A 2 -3.66 -22.98 12.13
N TRP A 3 -4.90 -23.05 11.63
CA TRP A 3 -5.37 -22.21 10.51
C TRP A 3 -5.31 -20.71 10.81
N SER A 4 -5.56 -20.29 12.05
CA SER A 4 -5.45 -18.89 12.47
C SER A 4 -3.99 -18.38 12.41
N CYS A 5 -3.04 -19.23 12.80
CA CYS A 5 -1.61 -18.93 12.73
C CYS A 5 -1.11 -18.93 11.29
N LEU A 6 -1.59 -19.86 10.47
CA LEU A 6 -1.30 -19.88 9.04
C LEU A 6 -1.88 -18.65 8.32
N ALA A 7 -3.09 -18.22 8.68
CA ALA A 7 -3.72 -17.03 8.15
C ALA A 7 -2.91 -15.77 8.46
N SER A 8 -2.46 -15.59 9.71
CA SER A 8 -1.64 -14.43 10.07
C SER A 8 -0.27 -14.44 9.38
N MET A 9 0.41 -15.59 9.32
CA MET A 9 1.70 -15.70 8.64
C MET A 9 1.60 -15.48 7.14
N SER A 10 0.58 -16.04 6.48
CA SER A 10 0.38 -15.86 5.04
C SER A 10 -0.04 -14.44 4.68
N ALA A 11 -0.85 -13.78 5.50
CA ALA A 11 -1.15 -12.36 5.36
C ALA A 11 0.13 -11.51 5.49
N TYR A 12 0.96 -11.77 6.49
CA TYR A 12 2.24 -11.07 6.67
C TYR A 12 3.22 -11.30 5.51
N ALA A 13 3.29 -12.54 5.00
CA ALA A 13 4.10 -12.91 3.84
C ALA A 13 3.53 -12.40 2.50
N LYS A 14 2.34 -11.80 2.50
CA LYS A 14 1.63 -11.30 1.31
C LYS A 14 1.26 -12.39 0.31
N GLU A 15 1.07 -13.61 0.81
CA GLU A 15 0.67 -14.79 0.04
C GLU A 15 -0.86 -14.90 -0.03
N LEU A 16 -1.45 -14.20 -1.00
CA LEU A 16 -2.90 -14.04 -1.16
C LEU A 16 -3.68 -15.36 -1.23
N ASN A 17 -3.16 -16.34 -1.98
CA ASN A 17 -3.85 -17.63 -2.17
C ASN A 17 -3.90 -18.45 -0.86
N THR A 18 -2.79 -18.48 -0.13
CA THR A 18 -2.70 -19.20 1.14
C THR A 18 -3.52 -18.50 2.21
N ALA A 19 -3.48 -17.17 2.25
CA ALA A 19 -4.28 -16.37 3.17
C ALA A 19 -5.78 -16.58 2.96
N GLU A 20 -6.26 -16.59 1.71
CA GLU A 20 -7.67 -16.83 1.39
C GLU A 20 -8.17 -18.17 1.96
N VAL A 21 -7.46 -19.27 1.65
CA VAL A 21 -7.84 -20.61 2.11
C VAL A 21 -7.82 -20.69 3.64
N ALA A 22 -6.81 -20.06 4.27
CA ALA A 22 -6.69 -20.05 5.73
C ALA A 22 -7.79 -19.23 6.41
N TYR A 23 -8.15 -18.06 5.86
CA TYR A 23 -9.25 -17.23 6.37
C TYR A 23 -10.62 -17.88 6.13
N ALA A 24 -10.82 -18.54 4.99
CA ALA A 24 -12.02 -19.32 4.71
C ALA A 24 -12.17 -20.48 5.70
N ALA A 25 -11.07 -21.16 6.05
CA ALA A 25 -11.06 -22.26 7.02
C ALA A 25 -11.43 -21.82 8.46
N ILE A 26 -11.20 -20.56 8.82
CA ILE A 26 -11.60 -19.99 10.12
C ILE A 26 -12.90 -19.17 10.07
N GLN A 27 -13.64 -19.24 8.95
CA GLN A 27 -14.94 -18.56 8.74
C GLN A 27 -14.90 -17.02 8.83
N GLU A 28 -13.76 -16.42 8.53
CA GLU A 28 -13.59 -14.97 8.48
C GLU A 28 -13.98 -14.43 7.09
N ALA A 29 -15.28 -14.49 6.78
CA ALA A 29 -15.81 -14.17 5.45
C ALA A 29 -15.45 -12.75 4.97
N ASP A 30 -15.48 -11.77 5.87
CA ASP A 30 -15.13 -10.37 5.54
C ASP A 30 -13.69 -10.24 5.04
N LYS A 31 -12.77 -10.96 5.67
CA LYS A 31 -11.34 -10.97 5.27
C LYS A 31 -11.14 -11.72 3.96
N VAL A 32 -11.89 -12.79 3.71
CA VAL A 32 -11.87 -13.50 2.43
C VAL A 32 -12.33 -12.58 1.31
N GLN A 33 -13.45 -11.86 1.49
CA GLN A 33 -13.92 -10.88 0.50
C GLN A 33 -12.89 -9.79 0.26
N PHE A 34 -12.26 -9.27 1.32
CA PHE A 34 -11.19 -8.29 1.18
C PHE A 34 -10.01 -8.83 0.36
N ILE A 35 -9.59 -10.07 0.59
CA ILE A 35 -8.51 -10.72 -0.17
C ILE A 35 -8.88 -10.91 -1.64
N LEU A 36 -10.12 -11.28 -1.95
CA LEU A 36 -10.60 -11.38 -3.34
C LEU A 36 -10.51 -10.02 -4.05
N ASN A 37 -10.97 -8.95 -3.39
CA ASN A 37 -10.85 -7.59 -3.93
C ASN A 37 -9.39 -7.19 -4.17
N ILE A 38 -8.45 -7.65 -3.32
CA ILE A 38 -7.02 -7.41 -3.55
C ILE A 38 -6.52 -8.13 -4.80
N LYS A 39 -6.99 -9.36 -5.06
CA LYS A 39 -6.56 -10.13 -6.24
C LYS A 39 -6.97 -9.49 -7.56
N ASP A 40 -8.08 -8.75 -7.58
CA ASP A 40 -8.54 -8.01 -8.76
C ASP A 40 -7.66 -6.80 -9.10
N ILE A 41 -6.82 -6.33 -8.17
CA ILE A 41 -5.92 -5.20 -8.42
C ILE A 41 -4.75 -5.66 -9.29
N PRO A 42 -4.53 -5.06 -10.47
CA PRO A 42 -3.49 -5.51 -11.40
C PRO A 42 -2.07 -5.23 -10.90
N VAL A 43 -1.88 -4.16 -10.14
CA VAL A 43 -0.56 -3.69 -9.70
C VAL A 43 -0.10 -4.41 -8.42
N LYS A 44 1.07 -5.06 -8.47
CA LYS A 44 1.61 -5.81 -7.31
C LYS A 44 1.89 -4.94 -6.09
N ASP A 45 2.44 -3.75 -6.28
CA ASP A 45 2.74 -2.84 -5.18
C ASP A 45 1.47 -2.36 -4.47
N ALA A 46 0.38 -2.15 -5.22
CA ALA A 46 -0.92 -1.83 -4.65
C ALA A 46 -1.48 -3.02 -3.85
N ARG A 47 -1.39 -4.25 -4.38
CA ARG A 47 -1.77 -5.46 -3.62
C ARG A 47 -1.01 -5.59 -2.31
N ASN A 48 0.29 -5.33 -2.34
CA ASN A 48 1.15 -5.39 -1.16
C ASN A 48 0.77 -4.34 -0.10
N ALA A 49 0.33 -3.16 -0.53
CA ALA A 49 -0.14 -2.11 0.36
C ALA A 49 -1.49 -2.47 1.01
N GLU A 50 -2.45 -2.96 0.23
CA GLU A 50 -3.75 -3.41 0.75
C GLU A 50 -3.59 -4.59 1.71
N MET A 51 -2.61 -5.48 1.47
CA MET A 51 -2.30 -6.56 2.41
C MET A 51 -1.71 -6.04 3.74
N ALA A 52 -0.86 -5.01 3.69
CA ALA A 52 -0.38 -4.34 4.90
C ALA A 52 -1.55 -3.69 5.66
N LEU A 53 -2.55 -3.17 4.94
CA LEU A 53 -3.78 -2.66 5.53
C LEU A 53 -4.59 -3.76 6.23
N LEU A 54 -4.72 -4.94 5.60
CA LEU A 54 -5.39 -6.10 6.22
C LEU A 54 -4.71 -6.54 7.52
N CYS A 55 -3.38 -6.40 7.60
CA CYS A 55 -2.60 -6.69 8.80
C CYS A 55 -2.71 -5.61 9.89
N GLY A 56 -3.40 -4.50 9.62
CA GLY A 56 -3.56 -3.38 10.56
C GLY A 56 -2.40 -2.38 10.57
N ASN A 57 -1.55 -2.38 9.53
CA ASN A 57 -0.40 -1.47 9.41
C ASN A 57 -0.62 -0.43 8.30
N PRO A 58 -1.44 0.62 8.53
CA PRO A 58 -1.73 1.63 7.51
C PRO A 58 -0.50 2.49 7.14
N GLN A 59 0.47 2.67 8.06
CA GLN A 59 1.70 3.40 7.79
C GLN A 59 2.59 2.67 6.79
N ASP A 60 2.70 1.34 6.93
CA ASP A 60 3.44 0.51 5.99
C ASP A 60 2.76 0.50 4.62
N ALA A 61 1.43 0.42 4.59
CA ALA A 61 0.65 0.52 3.36
C ALA A 61 0.91 1.85 2.63
N GLU A 62 0.88 2.98 3.35
CA GLU A 62 1.21 4.30 2.80
C GLU A 62 2.64 4.32 2.24
N ALA A 63 3.62 3.83 3.01
CA ALA A 63 5.02 3.83 2.60
C ALA A 63 5.26 3.02 1.31
N ILE A 64 4.64 1.84 1.19
CA ILE A 64 4.70 1.01 -0.02
C ILE A 64 4.14 1.76 -1.24
N LEU A 65 2.98 2.40 -1.10
CA LEU A 65 2.35 3.15 -2.19
C LEU A 65 3.21 4.35 -2.62
N LEU A 66 3.79 5.08 -1.67
CA LEU A 66 4.66 6.21 -1.96
C LEU A 66 5.96 5.77 -2.65
N GLN A 67 6.56 4.66 -2.22
CA GLN A 67 7.76 4.09 -2.85
C GLN A 67 7.49 3.62 -4.30
N ALA A 68 6.29 3.09 -4.55
CA ALA A 68 5.82 2.70 -5.89
C ALA A 68 5.44 3.89 -6.79
N GLY A 69 5.41 5.11 -6.24
CA GLY A 69 4.96 6.32 -6.93
C GLY A 69 3.44 6.39 -7.13
N LEU A 70 2.66 5.58 -6.39
CA LEU A 70 1.20 5.55 -6.42
C LEU A 70 0.61 6.56 -5.43
N THR A 71 0.98 7.84 -5.59
CA THR A 71 0.59 8.91 -4.66
C THR A 71 -0.93 9.07 -4.55
N PHE A 72 -1.66 8.94 -5.66
CA PHE A 72 -3.13 9.01 -5.65
C PHE A 72 -3.75 7.93 -4.75
N ARG A 73 -3.28 6.68 -4.86
CA ARG A 73 -3.73 5.57 -4.02
C ARG A 73 -3.42 5.83 -2.54
N ALA A 74 -2.25 6.38 -2.23
CA ALA A 74 -1.87 6.73 -0.86
C ALA A 74 -2.76 7.84 -0.26
N ILE A 75 -3.15 8.84 -1.07
CA ILE A 75 -4.10 9.88 -0.66
C ILE A 75 -5.48 9.26 -0.42
N MET A 76 -5.98 8.43 -1.34
CA MET A 76 -7.29 7.80 -1.22
C MET A 76 -7.36 6.87 -0.01
N LEU A 77 -6.31 6.10 0.25
CA LEU A 77 -6.17 5.27 1.45
C LEU A 77 -6.34 6.11 2.73
N ASN A 78 -5.66 7.25 2.83
CA ASN A 78 -5.78 8.14 3.98
C ASN A 78 -7.18 8.79 4.09
N ILE A 79 -7.85 9.07 2.96
CA ILE A 79 -9.24 9.54 2.96
C ILE A 79 -10.17 8.45 3.54
N GLN A 80 -10.03 7.21 3.09
CA GLN A 80 -10.82 6.06 3.55
C GLN A 80 -10.61 5.76 5.04
N LEU A 81 -9.39 5.93 5.53
CA LEU A 81 -9.04 5.78 6.95
C LEU A 81 -9.39 7.01 7.81
N TYR A 82 -10.08 8.00 7.26
CA TYR A 82 -10.42 9.26 7.93
C TYR A 82 -9.21 10.08 8.43
N ASN A 83 -8.00 9.77 7.96
CA ASN A 83 -6.76 10.48 8.25
C ASN A 83 -6.62 11.73 7.35
N ARG A 84 -7.58 12.64 7.45
CA ARG A 84 -7.74 13.75 6.49
C ARG A 84 -6.60 14.77 6.52
N ASP A 85 -5.99 15.01 7.69
CA ASP A 85 -4.82 15.90 7.80
C ASP A 85 -3.61 15.33 7.05
N ARG A 86 -3.40 14.01 7.14
CA ARG A 86 -2.33 13.31 6.43
C ARG A 86 -2.57 13.29 4.92
N ALA A 87 -3.82 13.02 4.50
CA ALA A 87 -4.20 13.09 3.09
C ALA A 87 -3.92 14.48 2.48
N LEU A 88 -4.26 15.54 3.21
CA LEU A 88 -4.01 16.92 2.76
C LEU A 88 -2.52 17.24 2.70
N GLU A 89 -1.73 16.81 3.68
CA GLU A 89 -0.27 16.97 3.68
C GLU A 89 0.36 16.30 2.45
N LEU A 90 -0.03 15.06 2.15
CA LEU A 90 0.45 14.31 0.98
C LEU A 90 0.04 15.01 -0.32
N ALA A 91 -1.21 15.46 -0.42
CA ALA A 91 -1.73 16.17 -1.59
C ALA A 91 -0.97 17.47 -1.86
N VAL A 92 -0.71 18.27 -0.82
CA VAL A 92 0.05 19.53 -0.94
C VAL A 92 1.53 19.26 -1.28
N LYS A 93 2.16 18.28 -0.61
CA LYS A 93 3.56 17.91 -0.83
C LYS A 93 3.83 17.47 -2.26
N HIS A 94 2.93 16.67 -2.82
CA HIS A 94 3.02 16.16 -4.19
C HIS A 94 2.29 17.04 -5.22
N LYS A 95 1.69 18.16 -4.77
CA LYS A 95 0.94 19.12 -5.59
C LYS A 95 -0.13 18.46 -6.47
N THR A 96 -0.87 17.51 -5.89
CA THR A 96 -1.83 16.68 -6.62
C THR A 96 -3.08 16.40 -5.80
N HIS A 97 -4.23 16.26 -6.44
CA HIS A 97 -5.51 15.82 -5.84
C HIS A 97 -5.94 16.56 -4.55
N VAL A 98 -5.54 17.83 -4.38
CA VAL A 98 -5.94 18.66 -3.22
C VAL A 98 -7.45 18.92 -3.25
N ASP A 99 -7.99 19.20 -4.44
CA ASP A 99 -9.42 19.32 -4.72
C ASP A 99 -10.22 18.09 -4.26
N THR A 100 -9.67 16.90 -4.50
CA THR A 100 -10.29 15.62 -4.13
C THR A 100 -10.39 15.49 -2.61
N VAL A 101 -9.30 15.75 -1.87
CA VAL A 101 -9.30 15.68 -0.40
C VAL A 101 -10.30 16.68 0.20
N LEU A 102 -10.34 17.91 -0.34
CA LEU A 102 -11.27 18.95 0.10
C LEU A 102 -12.72 18.59 -0.22
N GLY A 103 -12.98 18.03 -1.40
CA GLY A 103 -14.30 17.54 -1.80
C GLY A 103 -14.81 16.48 -0.83
N TYR A 104 -14.06 15.39 -0.62
CA TYR A 104 -14.45 14.34 0.32
C TYR A 104 -14.68 14.87 1.74
N ARG A 105 -13.86 15.82 2.20
CA ARG A 105 -14.06 16.49 3.48
C ARG A 105 -15.39 17.25 3.52
N GLN A 106 -15.70 18.03 2.50
CA GLN A 106 -16.94 18.79 2.40
C GLN A 106 -18.16 17.85 2.39
N LYS A 107 -18.15 16.80 1.56
CA LYS A 107 -19.21 15.80 1.51
C LYS A 107 -19.47 15.15 2.87
N CYS A 108 -18.40 14.79 3.60
CA CYS A 108 -18.55 14.26 4.94
C CYS A 108 -19.14 15.29 5.91
N MET A 109 -18.73 16.55 5.84
CA MET A 109 -19.24 17.60 6.73
C MET A 109 -20.71 17.92 6.47
N ASP A 110 -21.12 17.95 5.20
CA ASP A 110 -22.50 18.14 4.77
C ASP A 110 -23.39 17.01 5.29
N GLN A 111 -22.92 15.76 5.27
CA GLN A 111 -23.62 14.62 5.87
C GLN A 111 -23.83 14.75 7.39
N TYR A 112 -22.91 15.40 8.10
CA TYR A 112 -23.04 15.64 9.54
C TYR A 112 -23.71 16.98 9.89
N GLY A 113 -24.08 17.80 8.89
CA GLY A 113 -24.67 19.12 9.09
C GLY A 113 -23.77 20.11 9.85
N LYS A 114 -22.44 19.93 9.79
CA LYS A 114 -21.46 20.74 10.52
C LYS A 114 -20.62 21.57 9.56
N SER A 115 -20.20 22.75 10.00
CA SER A 115 -19.25 23.58 9.26
C SER A 115 -17.81 23.18 9.57
N GLU A 116 -16.93 23.37 8.58
CA GLU A 116 -15.51 23.08 8.73
C GLU A 116 -14.85 24.04 9.73
N THR A 117 -14.19 23.49 10.75
CA THR A 117 -13.46 24.26 11.78
C THR A 117 -11.95 24.21 11.62
N ASN A 118 -11.43 23.34 10.74
CA ASN A 118 -9.99 23.21 10.55
C ASN A 118 -9.43 24.37 9.71
N LYS A 119 -8.56 25.19 10.34
CA LYS A 119 -7.93 26.36 9.74
C LYS A 119 -7.14 26.04 8.46
N ARG A 120 -6.47 24.89 8.37
CA ARG A 120 -5.71 24.51 7.17
C ARG A 120 -6.65 24.27 6.00
N VAL A 121 -7.74 23.54 6.24
CA VAL A 121 -8.75 23.22 5.22
C VAL A 121 -9.41 24.50 4.71
N LEU A 122 -9.74 25.44 5.60
CA LEU A 122 -10.32 26.74 5.23
C LEU A 122 -9.39 27.56 4.33
N GLN A 123 -8.09 27.64 4.65
CA GLN A 123 -7.10 28.35 3.84
C GLN A 123 -7.00 27.78 2.42
N TYR A 124 -6.99 26.47 2.26
CA TYR A 124 -6.92 25.84 0.93
C TYR A 124 -8.25 25.88 0.18
N LYS A 125 -9.39 25.98 0.89
CA LYS A 125 -10.72 26.09 0.30
C LYS A 125 -10.94 27.44 -0.42
N GLU A 126 -10.36 28.53 0.08
CA GLU A 126 -10.52 29.88 -0.50
C GLU A 126 -9.94 30.00 -1.92
N GLY A 127 -9.01 29.13 -2.31
CA GLY A 127 -8.36 29.17 -3.63
C GLY A 127 -8.80 28.06 -4.60
N ILE A 128 -9.73 27.17 -4.20
CA ILE A 128 -10.07 25.96 -4.98
C ILE A 128 -11.58 25.83 -5.12
N GLU A 129 -12.07 25.90 -6.35
CA GLU A 129 -13.45 25.56 -6.69
C GLU A 129 -13.60 24.04 -6.73
N ILE A 130 -14.47 23.49 -5.88
CA ILE A 130 -14.70 22.04 -5.77
C ILE A 130 -15.78 21.66 -6.78
N ASP A 131 -15.34 21.10 -7.89
CA ASP A 131 -16.20 20.54 -8.95
C ASP A 131 -16.15 19.01 -8.89
N TRP A 132 -17.26 18.40 -8.46
CA TRP A 132 -17.37 16.96 -8.28
C TRP A 132 -17.26 16.16 -9.57
N GLU A 133 -17.76 16.69 -10.70
CA GLU A 133 -17.71 16.03 -11.99
C GLU A 133 -16.25 15.94 -12.48
N LYS A 134 -15.49 17.02 -12.30
CA LYS A 134 -14.04 17.03 -12.59
C LYS A 134 -13.26 16.12 -11.65
N ILE A 135 -13.62 16.04 -10.36
CA ILE A 135 -12.96 15.17 -9.40
C ILE A 135 -13.19 13.70 -9.77
N GLU A 136 -14.43 13.29 -10.06
CA GLU A 136 -14.73 11.92 -10.50
C GLU A 136 -14.00 11.56 -11.79
N ALA A 137 -13.99 12.44 -12.79
CA ALA A 137 -13.24 12.22 -14.03
C ALA A 137 -11.74 12.06 -13.77
N LYS A 138 -11.14 12.84 -12.85
CA LYS A 138 -9.73 12.70 -12.46
C LYS A 138 -9.46 11.38 -11.73
N ILE A 139 -10.38 10.95 -10.87
CA ILE A 139 -10.27 9.69 -10.13
C ILE A 139 -10.30 8.51 -11.11
N GLU A 140 -11.28 8.49 -12.02
CA GLU A 140 -11.41 7.42 -13.02
C GLU A 140 -10.16 7.35 -13.91
N MET A 141 -9.65 8.50 -14.35
CA MET A 141 -8.42 8.56 -15.13
C MET A 141 -7.21 7.97 -14.39
N GLN A 142 -7.11 8.17 -13.06
CA GLN A 142 -6.04 7.57 -12.28
C GLN A 142 -6.18 6.06 -12.15
N TYR A 143 -7.41 5.55 -11.96
CA TYR A 143 -7.66 4.11 -11.93
C TYR A 143 -7.39 3.45 -13.28
N GLN A 144 -7.76 4.11 -14.38
CA GLN A 144 -7.45 3.62 -15.72
C GLN A 144 -5.93 3.58 -15.96
N LYS A 145 -5.22 4.64 -15.56
CA LYS A 145 -3.75 4.70 -15.63
C LYS A 145 -3.08 3.64 -14.75
N GLU A 146 -3.66 3.32 -13.58
CA GLU A 146 -3.19 2.25 -12.71
C GLU A 146 -3.35 0.88 -13.39
N ARG A 147 -4.48 0.63 -14.07
CA ARG A 147 -4.73 -0.61 -14.83
C ARG A 147 -3.81 -0.79 -16.02
N GLU A 148 -3.47 0.31 -16.70
CA GLU A 148 -2.58 0.31 -17.87
C GLU A 148 -1.09 0.22 -17.50
N ARG A 149 -0.74 0.33 -16.22
CA ARG A 149 0.65 0.22 -15.77
C ARG A 149 1.01 -1.25 -15.59
N PRO A 150 1.79 -1.87 -16.51
CA PRO A 150 2.32 -3.21 -16.26
C PRO A 150 3.23 -3.18 -15.04
N ASP A 151 3.27 -4.29 -14.30
CA ASP A 151 4.15 -4.48 -13.14
C ASP A 151 5.55 -4.03 -13.52
N ARG A 152 6.06 -3.01 -12.82
CA ARG A 152 7.44 -2.58 -13.00
C ARG A 152 8.28 -3.79 -12.57
N PRO A 153 9.12 -4.38 -13.44
CA PRO A 153 10.04 -5.39 -12.96
C PRO A 153 10.87 -4.73 -11.87
N VAL A 154 10.82 -5.31 -10.67
CA VAL A 154 11.68 -4.92 -9.56
C VAL A 154 13.09 -4.97 -10.10
N SER A 155 13.73 -3.81 -10.27
CA SER A 155 15.14 -3.73 -10.63
C SER A 155 15.93 -4.39 -9.50
N THR A 156 16.18 -5.69 -9.58
CA THR A 156 17.19 -6.37 -8.79
C THR A 156 18.55 -5.93 -9.32
N ALA A 157 18.99 -4.75 -8.89
CA ALA A 157 20.34 -4.26 -9.14
C ALA A 157 21.06 -4.10 -7.79
N THR A 158 22.03 -5.01 -7.59
CA THR A 158 23.23 -4.85 -6.76
C THR A 158 23.00 -4.92 -5.24
N THR A 159 23.31 -6.05 -4.59
CA THR A 159 24.69 -6.39 -4.22
C THR A 159 24.98 -7.90 -4.30
N ALA A 160 25.52 -8.33 -5.44
CA ALA A 160 26.48 -9.43 -5.45
C ALA A 160 27.84 -8.87 -5.02
N SER A 161 28.21 -9.07 -3.75
CA SER A 161 29.58 -8.92 -3.26
C SER A 161 29.70 -9.50 -1.85
N HIS A 162 29.69 -10.82 -1.74
CA HIS A 162 30.39 -11.49 -0.65
C HIS A 162 31.05 -12.75 -1.20
N ALA A 163 32.28 -12.59 -1.69
CA ALA A 163 33.15 -13.70 -2.03
C ALA A 163 33.56 -14.42 -0.72
N PRO A 164 33.57 -15.76 -0.65
CA PRO A 164 34.20 -16.46 0.45
C PRO A 164 35.71 -16.50 0.18
N SER A 165 36.48 -15.77 0.99
CA SER A 165 37.93 -15.89 1.06
C SER A 165 38.29 -17.27 1.62
N GLY A 166 38.63 -18.22 0.75
CA GLY A 166 39.22 -19.49 1.17
C GLY A 166 40.68 -19.28 1.60
N PRO A 167 41.13 -19.83 2.75
CA PRO A 167 42.56 -19.90 3.03
C PRO A 167 43.15 -21.14 2.36
N GLY A 168 44.25 -20.90 1.64
CA GLY A 168 45.10 -21.88 1.00
C GLY A 168 45.62 -22.95 1.96
N GLY A 169 45.95 -24.09 1.37
CA GLY A 169 46.25 -25.31 2.09
C GLY A 169 47.55 -25.33 2.87
N HIS A 170 47.59 -26.25 3.82
CA HIS A 170 48.79 -27.01 4.14
C HIS A 170 48.39 -28.46 4.43
N ARG A 171 48.87 -29.36 3.58
CA ARG A 171 48.80 -30.82 3.73
C ARG A 171 49.97 -31.24 4.63
N PRO A 172 49.78 -31.96 5.74
CA PRO A 172 50.87 -32.70 6.35
C PRO A 172 51.01 -34.08 5.70
N ALA A 173 52.24 -34.42 5.35
CA ALA A 173 52.63 -35.65 4.71
C ALA A 173 52.45 -36.88 5.61
N VAL A 174 51.83 -37.91 5.06
CA VAL A 174 51.84 -39.28 5.56
C VAL A 174 53.28 -39.80 5.50
N LYS A 175 53.86 -40.16 6.65
CA LYS A 175 55.04 -41.04 6.70
C LYS A 175 54.59 -42.45 7.06
N THR A 176 54.77 -43.33 6.09
CA THR A 176 54.72 -44.79 6.21
C THR A 176 55.95 -45.32 6.96
N GLY A 177 55.80 -46.49 7.59
CA GLY A 177 56.64 -46.99 8.68
C GLY A 177 58.03 -47.55 8.35
N SER A 178 58.71 -47.91 9.44
CA SER A 178 59.50 -49.13 9.65
C SER A 178 59.61 -49.38 11.15
#